data_AF-A0AAU9WC87-F1
#
_entry.id   AF-A0AAU9WC87-F1
#
_cell.length_a   1.000
_cell.length_b   1.000
_cell.length_c   1.000
_cell.angle_alpha   90.00
_cell.angle_beta   90.00
_cell.angle_gamma   90.00
#
_symmetry.space_group_name_H-M   'P 1'
#
loop_
_entity.id
_entity.type
_entity.pdbx_description
1 polymer ?
#
loop_
_entity_poly.entity_id
_entity_poly.type
_entity_poly.pdbx_seq_one_letter_code
_entity_poly.pdbx_strand_id
1 'polypeptide(L)'
;MLNKADKQIKESLGCVRTQQCEVKRRVERLETAVEKAETLLKRCTNAEITQIDTSLNTFLPEEVSDVGKQAASDLEGLRQFRFKENKTLSDSLNSDGIGSFQTSVTNTCADRSSAEGKGINEARVGLESSFLLTTRNAEGEQCYNERDYVTVEIKNQQGHDCATEVRLKDEKGGSYKVRYFLKDTGKCQVSVKINEEHIRGSPFPVKPKPRQFRHVLSFGQEGSSIGMLNGPYGVAVNGRDEIAVTDARNNRVQVFSSDGTYLRSFGRKGDKQGEFSFPVGIAFDKNSRSIVVDKNNHRVQLFNEQGEYLSQFSGEGNLDHQLRDPWGLSVDRNGNIIVAHRGNKLIQTFSPSGQSLYTLGEGEGEGLACPRHCIQYDKYLIVSDAGENCIKVFDINGNFLYKFGNEGNRDGEFKSPRFLSVNKAGHLMVCDKGNYRVQVFELSGKFITKFGKRGSGPGEFEGPTSTAILSDGRIVVADI
;
A
#
# COMPACT_ATOMS: atom_id res chain seq x y z
N MET A 1 27.72 -50.15 40.88
CA MET A 1 26.86 -49.23 40.12
C MET A 1 27.09 -47.76 40.46
N LEU A 2 27.34 -47.36 41.73
CA LEU A 2 27.57 -45.95 42.11
C LEU A 2 28.80 -45.28 41.46
N ASN A 3 29.90 -46.00 41.23
CA ASN A 3 31.17 -45.38 40.80
C ASN A 3 31.20 -44.87 39.34
N LYS A 4 30.25 -45.26 38.48
CA LYS A 4 30.22 -44.89 37.06
C LYS A 4 29.39 -43.63 36.79
N ALA A 5 28.29 -43.46 37.54
CA ALA A 5 27.43 -42.27 37.48
C ALA A 5 28.14 -41.03 38.05
N ASP A 6 28.84 -41.16 39.18
CA ASP A 6 29.59 -40.05 39.79
C ASP A 6 30.73 -39.54 38.90
N LYS A 7 31.35 -40.42 38.11
CA LYS A 7 32.38 -40.04 37.15
C LYS A 7 31.80 -39.23 35.99
N GLN A 8 30.65 -39.65 35.45
CA GLN A 8 29.98 -38.99 34.34
C GLN A 8 29.40 -37.62 34.72
N ILE A 9 28.93 -37.48 35.97
CA ILE A 9 28.46 -36.22 36.55
C ILE A 9 29.64 -35.25 36.72
N LYS A 10 30.80 -35.71 37.24
CA LYS A 10 32.00 -34.86 37.36
C LYS A 10 32.54 -34.38 36.00
N GLU A 11 32.53 -35.23 34.98
CA GLU A 11 32.94 -34.85 33.62
C GLU A 11 31.99 -33.82 33.00
N SER A 12 30.66 -34.00 33.18
CA SER A 12 29.65 -33.06 32.68
C SER A 12 29.71 -31.70 33.40
N LEU A 13 29.89 -31.69 34.73
CA LEU A 13 30.12 -30.47 35.51
C LEU A 13 31.42 -29.75 35.12
N GLY A 14 32.46 -30.51 34.75
CA GLY A 14 33.69 -29.96 34.19
C GLY A 14 33.45 -29.24 32.85
N CYS A 15 32.71 -29.87 31.94
CA CYS A 15 32.35 -29.30 30.64
C CYS A 15 31.51 -28.02 30.77
N VAL A 16 30.48 -28.04 31.62
CA VAL A 16 29.61 -26.87 31.87
C VAL A 16 30.40 -25.72 32.49
N ARG A 17 31.34 -25.99 33.42
CA ARG A 17 32.21 -24.94 33.98
C ARG A 17 33.12 -24.32 32.93
N THR A 18 33.64 -25.11 32.00
CA THR A 18 34.47 -24.59 30.89
C THR A 18 33.64 -23.71 29.96
N GLN A 19 32.42 -24.13 29.59
CA GLN A 19 31.51 -23.32 28.79
C GLN A 19 31.09 -22.04 29.51
N GLN A 20 30.83 -22.10 30.82
CA GLN A 20 30.49 -20.93 31.64
C GLN A 20 31.65 -19.92 31.68
N CYS A 21 32.90 -20.39 31.80
CA CYS A 21 34.09 -19.53 31.71
C CYS A 21 34.25 -18.90 30.32
N GLU A 22 33.95 -19.63 29.24
CA GLU A 22 34.06 -19.12 27.87
C GLU A 22 32.99 -18.05 27.58
N VAL A 23 31.74 -18.29 27.99
CA VAL A 23 30.65 -17.32 27.89
C VAL A 23 30.96 -16.08 28.71
N LYS A 24 31.46 -16.23 29.94
CA LYS A 24 31.85 -15.10 30.79
C LYS A 24 32.95 -14.25 30.13
N ARG A 25 33.94 -14.89 29.51
CA ARG A 25 35.01 -14.20 28.76
C ARG A 25 34.50 -13.49 27.50
N ARG A 26 33.45 -14.02 26.85
CA ARG A 26 32.77 -13.36 25.72
C ARG A 26 31.98 -12.14 26.18
N VAL A 27 31.28 -12.23 27.30
CA VAL A 27 30.54 -11.10 27.89
C VAL A 27 31.50 -9.97 28.28
N GLU A 28 32.59 -10.28 28.99
CA GLU A 28 33.60 -9.28 29.37
C GLU A 28 34.22 -8.56 28.15
N ARG A 29 34.42 -9.28 27.03
CA ARG A 29 34.89 -8.69 25.77
C ARG A 29 33.86 -7.77 25.12
N LEU A 30 32.58 -8.14 25.16
CA LEU A 30 31.49 -7.34 24.62
C LEU A 30 31.25 -6.08 25.46
N GLU A 31 31.26 -6.19 26.79
CA GLU A 31 31.15 -5.05 27.69
C GLU A 31 32.29 -4.06 27.46
N THR A 32 33.53 -4.54 27.33
CA THR A 32 34.69 -3.69 27.01
C THR A 32 34.56 -3.03 25.63
N ALA A 33 33.98 -3.72 24.64
CA ALA A 33 33.77 -3.17 23.30
C ALA A 33 32.68 -2.08 23.29
N VAL A 34 31.60 -2.29 24.04
CA VAL A 34 30.52 -1.31 24.21
C VAL A 34 31.03 -0.07 24.93
N GLU A 35 31.77 -0.23 26.02
CA GLU A 35 32.34 0.89 26.77
C GLU A 35 33.33 1.72 25.92
N LYS A 36 34.11 1.05 25.06
CA LYS A 36 34.96 1.72 24.06
C LYS A 36 34.15 2.43 22.97
N ALA A 37 33.08 1.82 22.47
CA ALA A 37 32.21 2.45 21.48
C ALA A 37 31.52 3.69 22.07
N GLU A 38 31.03 3.62 23.30
CA GLU A 38 30.40 4.74 24.01
C GLU A 38 31.38 5.88 24.33
N THR A 39 32.61 5.54 24.72
CA THR A 39 33.65 6.55 24.97
C THR A 39 34.11 7.23 23.68
N LEU A 40 34.12 6.53 22.54
CA LEU A 40 34.39 7.10 21.21
C LEU A 40 33.22 7.95 20.70
N LEU A 41 31.97 7.50 20.89
CA LEU A 41 30.76 8.25 20.55
C LEU A 41 30.64 9.55 21.35
N LYS A 42 31.09 9.57 22.61
CA LYS A 42 31.16 10.78 23.42
C LYS A 42 32.25 11.77 22.98
N ARG A 43 33.19 11.38 22.12
CA ARG A 43 34.40 12.17 21.80
C ARG A 43 34.53 12.66 20.36
N CYS A 44 33.75 12.18 19.39
CA CYS A 44 34.05 12.45 17.98
C CYS A 44 33.03 13.37 17.27
N THR A 45 33.56 14.44 16.67
CA THR A 45 32.93 15.21 15.58
C THR A 45 33.14 14.51 14.23
N ASN A 46 32.32 14.90 13.23
CA ASN A 46 31.96 14.21 11.98
C ASN A 46 33.07 13.68 11.01
N ALA A 47 34.36 13.64 11.36
CA ALA A 47 35.42 13.24 10.41
C ALA A 47 36.02 11.82 10.60
N GLU A 48 35.62 11.06 11.62
CA GLU A 48 36.24 9.75 11.92
C GLU A 48 35.32 8.54 11.68
N ILE A 49 34.12 8.75 11.14
CA ILE A 49 33.12 7.69 10.91
C ILE A 49 33.63 6.64 9.88
N THR A 50 34.51 7.02 8.96
CA THR A 50 35.14 6.09 8.00
C THR A 50 36.22 5.19 8.62
N GLN A 51 36.76 5.50 9.81
CA GLN A 51 37.69 4.61 10.54
C GLN A 51 36.96 3.53 11.37
N ILE A 52 35.68 3.75 11.66
CA ILE A 52 34.83 2.82 12.43
C ILE A 52 34.57 1.54 11.61
N ASP A 53 34.34 1.68 10.31
CA ASP A 53 34.04 0.56 9.42
C ASP A 53 35.26 -0.37 9.24
N THR A 54 36.46 0.20 9.14
CA THR A 54 37.72 -0.56 9.00
C THR A 54 38.12 -1.31 10.28
N SER A 55 37.79 -0.74 11.44
CA SER A 55 38.11 -1.35 12.75
C SER A 55 37.09 -2.41 13.17
N LEU A 56 35.83 -2.30 12.75
CA LEU A 56 34.81 -3.33 13.00
C LEU A 56 35.01 -4.56 12.11
N ASN A 57 35.41 -4.36 10.85
CA ASN A 57 35.67 -5.45 9.90
C ASN A 57 36.93 -6.27 10.21
N THR A 58 37.78 -5.83 11.13
CA THR A 58 38.92 -6.63 11.62
C THR A 58 38.54 -7.65 12.71
N PHE A 59 37.32 -7.59 13.26
CA PHE A 59 36.87 -8.48 14.34
C PHE A 59 35.91 -9.60 13.92
N LEU A 60 35.51 -9.66 12.64
CA LEU A 60 34.67 -10.71 12.07
C LEU A 60 35.26 -11.18 10.73
N PRO A 61 35.93 -12.33 10.65
CA PRO A 61 36.41 -12.85 9.37
C PRO A 61 35.34 -13.74 8.74
N GLU A 62 34.89 -13.40 7.52
CA GLU A 62 34.87 -14.36 6.40
C GLU A 62 34.62 -13.65 5.05
N GLU A 63 35.63 -13.80 4.17
CA GLU A 63 35.60 -13.99 2.71
C GLU A 63 34.64 -13.17 1.82
N VAL A 64 35.19 -12.20 1.07
CA VAL A 64 35.42 -12.27 -0.41
C VAL A 64 35.81 -10.86 -0.93
N SER A 65 36.69 -10.90 -1.93
CA SER A 65 37.50 -9.88 -2.61
C SER A 65 36.84 -8.62 -3.21
N ASP A 66 37.56 -7.51 -3.00
CA ASP A 66 38.15 -6.58 -3.99
C ASP A 66 37.25 -5.83 -5.01
N VAL A 67 37.30 -4.50 -4.95
CA VAL A 67 37.76 -3.58 -6.04
C VAL A 67 37.21 -2.17 -5.80
N GLY A 68 38.10 -1.17 -5.86
CA GLY A 68 37.76 0.10 -6.55
C GLY A 68 37.87 1.40 -5.76
N LYS A 69 39.05 2.01 -5.78
CA LYS A 69 39.30 3.44 -5.50
C LYS A 69 38.57 4.33 -6.52
N GLN A 70 38.24 5.57 -6.15
CA GLN A 70 39.00 6.80 -6.50
C GLN A 70 38.10 8.05 -6.60
N ALA A 71 38.59 9.15 -6.02
CA ALA A 71 38.38 10.57 -6.41
C ALA A 71 36.96 11.14 -6.30
N ALA A 72 36.73 12.43 -6.11
CA ALA A 72 37.48 13.61 -5.66
C ALA A 72 36.36 14.66 -5.40
N SER A 73 36.45 15.40 -4.30
CA SER A 73 36.66 16.85 -4.30
C SER A 73 35.46 17.72 -4.74
N ASP A 74 35.27 18.76 -3.92
CA ASP A 74 34.69 20.07 -4.25
C ASP A 74 33.17 20.19 -4.40
N LEU A 75 32.50 20.71 -3.36
CA LEU A 75 32.06 22.11 -3.35
C LEU A 75 31.24 22.46 -2.10
N GLU A 76 31.77 23.47 -1.40
CA GLU A 76 31.10 24.62 -0.80
C GLU A 76 29.64 24.52 -0.31
N GLY A 77 29.48 24.99 0.93
CA GLY A 77 28.21 25.35 1.52
C GLY A 77 27.80 24.41 2.64
N LEU A 78 28.59 24.36 3.72
CA LEU A 78 28.23 23.68 4.97
C LEU A 78 26.91 24.28 5.49
N ARG A 79 25.78 23.73 5.03
CA ARG A 79 24.50 23.83 5.73
C ARG A 79 24.76 23.25 7.11
N GLN A 80 24.75 24.10 8.13
CA GLN A 80 24.96 23.68 9.49
C GLN A 80 23.73 22.88 9.94
N PHE A 81 23.75 21.58 9.73
CA PHE A 81 22.73 20.67 10.24
C PHE A 81 22.90 20.56 11.75
N ARG A 82 22.03 21.24 12.50
CA ARG A 82 21.86 20.96 13.93
C ARG A 82 20.83 19.87 14.06
N PHE A 83 21.25 18.73 14.60
CA PHE A 83 20.30 17.77 15.15
C PHE A 83 19.55 18.48 16.27
N LYS A 84 18.25 18.71 16.05
CA LYS A 84 17.35 19.17 17.09
C LYS A 84 16.76 17.91 17.71
N GLU A 85 17.23 17.59 18.91
CA GLU A 85 16.70 16.51 19.72
C GLU A 85 15.17 16.60 19.76
N ASN A 86 14.50 15.54 19.31
CA ASN A 86 13.08 15.41 19.49
C ASN A 86 12.84 14.95 20.92
N LYS A 87 12.74 15.93 21.83
CA LYS A 87 12.55 15.68 23.25
C LYS A 87 11.32 14.80 23.51
N THR A 88 10.26 14.92 22.73
CA THR A 88 9.07 14.07 22.86
C THR A 88 9.36 12.59 22.60
N LEU A 89 10.18 12.29 21.58
CA LEU A 89 10.62 10.91 21.29
C LEU A 89 11.63 10.41 22.33
N SER A 90 12.56 11.26 22.76
CA SER A 90 13.54 10.87 23.78
C SER A 90 12.90 10.65 25.14
N ASP A 91 11.93 11.48 25.51
CA ASP A 91 11.14 11.35 26.73
C ASP A 91 10.26 10.10 26.66
N SER A 92 9.68 9.78 25.50
CA SER A 92 8.93 8.52 25.29
C SER A 92 9.83 7.28 25.38
N LEU A 93 11.02 7.29 24.75
CA LEU A 93 11.96 6.16 24.84
C LEU A 93 12.48 5.97 26.28
N ASN A 94 12.66 7.06 27.02
CA ASN A 94 13.11 7.04 28.40
C ASN A 94 11.97 6.73 29.40
N SER A 95 10.71 7.09 29.09
CA SER A 95 9.54 6.78 29.93
C SER A 95 9.01 5.38 29.68
N ASP A 96 9.02 4.92 28.43
CA ASP A 96 8.33 3.71 27.98
C ASP A 96 9.30 2.51 27.78
N GLY A 97 10.61 2.79 27.69
CA GLY A 97 11.65 1.79 27.39
C GLY A 97 11.54 1.18 25.98
N ILE A 98 12.43 0.23 25.63
CA ILE A 98 12.33 -0.60 24.40
C ILE A 98 11.22 -1.67 24.55
N GLY A 99 10.51 -1.66 25.68
CA GLY A 99 9.58 -2.68 26.15
C GLY A 99 9.84 -3.01 27.62
N SER A 100 8.82 -3.52 28.32
CA SER A 100 8.92 -4.00 29.69
C SER A 100 8.54 -5.48 29.77
N PHE A 101 9.28 -6.28 30.54
CA PHE A 101 8.84 -7.64 30.91
C PHE A 101 7.77 -7.52 31.99
N GLN A 102 6.53 -7.88 31.64
CA GLN A 102 5.43 -7.97 32.59
C GLN A 102 5.10 -9.44 32.87
N THR A 103 5.32 -9.87 34.11
CA THR A 103 4.80 -11.16 34.60
C THR A 103 3.35 -10.94 35.05
N SER A 104 2.40 -11.20 34.14
CA SER A 104 0.98 -11.23 34.50
C SER A 104 0.46 -12.66 34.50
N VAL A 105 -0.21 -13.05 35.58
CA VAL A 105 -0.99 -14.29 35.62
C VAL A 105 -2.26 -14.00 34.82
N THR A 106 -2.24 -14.30 33.52
CA THR A 106 -3.47 -14.33 32.73
C THR A 106 -4.26 -15.59 33.10
N ASN A 107 -5.58 -15.48 33.23
CA ASN A 107 -6.45 -16.64 33.34
C ASN A 107 -6.78 -17.24 31.96
N THR A 108 -6.33 -16.61 30.87
CA THR A 108 -6.56 -17.06 29.50
C THR A 108 -5.65 -18.23 29.16
N CYS A 109 -6.25 -19.26 28.57
CA CYS A 109 -5.67 -20.54 28.26
C CYS A 109 -5.72 -20.73 26.72
N ALA A 110 -4.58 -20.65 26.04
CA ALA A 110 -4.51 -20.64 24.58
C ALA A 110 -5.05 -21.95 23.96
N ASP A 111 -4.66 -23.10 24.50
CA ASP A 111 -5.09 -24.45 24.07
C ASP A 111 -6.58 -24.74 24.31
N ARG A 112 -7.26 -23.94 25.14
CA ARG A 112 -8.71 -23.96 25.34
C ARG A 112 -9.43 -22.97 24.45
N SER A 113 -8.78 -21.89 24.05
CA SER A 113 -9.32 -20.86 23.17
C SER A 113 -9.56 -21.40 21.75
N SER A 114 -10.51 -20.80 21.04
CA SER A 114 -10.99 -21.32 19.74
C SER A 114 -11.12 -20.23 18.68
N ALA A 115 -10.90 -20.61 17.43
CA ALA A 115 -11.21 -19.78 16.27
C ALA A 115 -12.30 -20.46 15.42
N GLU A 116 -13.29 -19.69 14.99
CA GLU A 116 -14.47 -20.17 14.28
C GLU A 116 -14.81 -19.27 13.10
N GLY A 117 -15.22 -19.88 11.98
CA GLY A 117 -15.63 -19.17 10.78
C GLY A 117 -14.93 -19.70 9.53
N LYS A 118 -15.43 -19.32 8.35
CA LYS A 118 -14.84 -19.79 7.09
C LYS A 118 -13.41 -19.29 6.89
N GLY A 119 -13.09 -18.10 7.40
CA GLY A 119 -11.80 -17.45 7.22
C GLY A 119 -10.59 -18.20 7.80
N ILE A 120 -10.76 -19.25 8.62
CA ILE A 120 -9.63 -20.10 9.05
C ILE A 120 -9.30 -21.22 8.07
N ASN A 121 -10.23 -21.58 7.16
CA ASN A 121 -10.10 -22.76 6.29
C ASN A 121 -10.25 -22.42 4.80
N GLU A 122 -11.01 -21.38 4.45
CA GLU A 122 -11.29 -20.96 3.09
C GLU A 122 -11.30 -19.45 2.96
N ALA A 123 -10.66 -18.95 1.91
CA ALA A 123 -10.65 -17.52 1.57
C ALA A 123 -10.63 -17.35 0.06
N ARG A 124 -11.21 -16.26 -0.43
CA ARG A 124 -11.15 -15.88 -1.85
C ARG A 124 -10.14 -14.77 -2.02
N VAL A 125 -9.23 -14.95 -2.96
CA VAL A 125 -8.19 -13.97 -3.29
C VAL A 125 -8.85 -12.62 -3.62
N GLY A 126 -8.31 -11.52 -3.09
CA GLY A 126 -8.84 -10.19 -3.40
C GLY A 126 -10.18 -9.82 -2.73
N LEU A 127 -10.73 -10.65 -1.83
CA LEU A 127 -11.95 -10.36 -1.07
C LEU A 127 -11.68 -10.49 0.44
N GLU A 128 -12.45 -9.75 1.24
CA GLU A 128 -12.33 -9.80 2.69
C GLU A 128 -12.71 -11.20 3.19
N SER A 129 -11.84 -11.77 4.01
CA SER A 129 -12.09 -13.00 4.74
C SER A 129 -12.08 -12.70 6.23
N SER A 130 -12.93 -13.38 7.00
CA SER A 130 -13.04 -13.12 8.43
C SER A 130 -13.34 -14.39 9.23
N PHE A 131 -12.93 -14.37 10.49
CA PHE A 131 -13.26 -15.37 11.49
C PHE A 131 -13.32 -14.72 12.88
N LEU A 132 -13.93 -15.43 13.83
CA LEU A 132 -14.06 -15.03 15.22
C LEU A 132 -13.07 -15.83 16.06
N LEU A 133 -12.34 -15.16 16.94
CA LEU A 133 -11.54 -15.78 18.00
C LEU A 133 -12.24 -15.57 19.33
N THR A 134 -12.30 -16.64 20.14
CA THR A 134 -12.83 -16.61 21.51
C THR A 134 -11.76 -17.07 22.49
N THR A 135 -11.38 -16.21 23.43
CA THR A 135 -10.46 -16.50 24.52
C THR A 135 -11.19 -17.24 25.65
N ARG A 136 -10.57 -18.27 26.21
CA ARG A 136 -11.16 -19.11 27.25
C ARG A 136 -10.18 -19.37 28.40
N ASN A 137 -10.70 -19.57 29.60
CA ASN A 137 -9.90 -19.94 30.77
C ASN A 137 -9.60 -21.45 30.81
N ALA A 138 -8.92 -21.91 31.86
CA ALA A 138 -8.58 -23.32 32.07
C ALA A 138 -9.82 -24.23 32.17
N GLU A 139 -10.92 -23.69 32.72
CA GLU A 139 -12.22 -24.34 32.83
C GLU A 139 -12.96 -24.41 31.48
N GLY A 140 -12.49 -23.68 30.46
CA GLY A 140 -13.09 -23.62 29.12
C GLY A 140 -14.20 -22.57 28.99
N GLU A 141 -14.42 -21.76 30.02
CA GLU A 141 -15.35 -20.63 30.00
C GLU A 141 -14.73 -19.46 29.25
N GLN A 142 -15.56 -18.68 28.55
CA GLN A 142 -15.11 -17.49 27.87
C GLN A 142 -14.58 -16.47 28.89
N CYS A 143 -13.36 -15.99 28.68
CA CYS A 143 -12.70 -15.05 29.57
C CYS A 143 -12.15 -13.88 28.78
N TYR A 144 -12.02 -12.72 29.44
CA TYR A 144 -11.44 -11.53 28.86
C TYR A 144 -10.34 -11.01 29.76
N ASN A 145 -9.18 -10.75 29.18
CA ASN A 145 -8.11 -10.05 29.85
C ASN A 145 -7.59 -8.96 28.92
N GLU A 146 -7.65 -7.70 29.37
CA GLU A 146 -7.20 -6.53 28.59
C GLU A 146 -5.72 -6.59 28.23
N ARG A 147 -4.94 -7.41 28.94
CA ARG A 147 -3.50 -7.59 28.71
C ARG A 147 -3.18 -8.77 27.79
N ASP A 148 -4.18 -9.54 27.35
CA ASP A 148 -3.91 -10.65 26.43
C ASP A 148 -3.35 -10.12 25.11
N TYR A 149 -2.20 -10.64 24.74
CA TYR A 149 -1.53 -10.31 23.50
C TYR A 149 -1.94 -11.29 22.41
N VAL A 150 -2.92 -10.90 21.61
CA VAL A 150 -3.41 -11.72 20.50
C VAL A 150 -2.67 -11.35 19.22
N THR A 151 -2.07 -12.36 18.58
CA THR A 151 -1.42 -12.20 17.27
C THR A 151 -2.03 -13.14 16.25
N VAL A 152 -2.18 -12.62 15.02
CA VAL A 152 -2.62 -13.40 13.87
C VAL A 152 -1.67 -13.15 12.72
N GLU A 153 -1.10 -14.22 12.18
CA GLU A 153 -0.24 -14.17 11.00
C GLU A 153 -0.79 -15.10 9.92
N ILE A 154 -0.71 -14.67 8.65
CA ILE A 154 -1.09 -15.51 7.51
C ILE A 154 0.11 -15.65 6.59
N LYS A 155 0.79 -16.79 6.68
CA LYS A 155 2.07 -17.04 6.02
C LYS A 155 2.05 -18.32 5.18
N ASN A 156 2.91 -18.38 4.17
CA ASN A 156 3.17 -19.62 3.43
C ASN A 156 4.19 -20.51 4.17
N GLN A 157 4.51 -21.66 3.59
CA GLN A 157 5.50 -22.59 4.15
C GLN A 157 6.93 -22.02 4.23
N GLN A 158 7.23 -20.96 3.48
CA GLN A 158 8.52 -20.26 3.50
C GLN A 158 8.54 -19.10 4.51
N GLY A 159 7.43 -18.85 5.21
CA GLY A 159 7.30 -17.75 6.17
C GLY A 159 6.95 -16.38 5.54
N HIS A 160 6.67 -16.32 4.24
CA HIS A 160 6.28 -15.07 3.57
C HIS A 160 4.79 -14.75 3.79
N ASP A 161 4.47 -13.46 3.92
CA ASP A 161 3.10 -12.99 4.15
C ASP A 161 2.18 -13.16 2.94
N CYS A 162 1.14 -13.96 3.10
CA CYS A 162 0.13 -14.24 2.07
C CYS A 162 -1.07 -13.29 2.12
N ALA A 163 -1.21 -12.52 3.20
CA ALA A 163 -2.31 -11.59 3.38
C ALA A 163 -1.84 -10.14 3.49
N THR A 164 -2.75 -9.23 3.16
CA THR A 164 -2.66 -7.80 3.47
C THR A 164 -3.70 -7.46 4.54
N GLU A 165 -3.44 -6.39 5.27
CA GLU A 165 -4.38 -5.79 6.24
C GLU A 165 -4.99 -6.80 7.23
N VAL A 166 -4.16 -7.56 7.94
CA VAL A 166 -4.64 -8.41 9.03
C VAL A 166 -5.12 -7.49 10.15
N ARG A 167 -6.44 -7.31 10.26
CA ARG A 167 -7.08 -6.42 11.23
C ARG A 167 -7.73 -7.26 12.32
N LEU A 168 -7.25 -7.04 13.54
CA LEU A 168 -7.83 -7.61 14.74
C LEU A 168 -8.67 -6.54 15.45
N LYS A 169 -9.96 -6.82 15.67
CA LYS A 169 -10.85 -5.96 16.43
C LYS A 169 -11.23 -6.68 17.73
N ASP A 170 -10.78 -6.15 18.85
CA ASP A 170 -11.26 -6.55 20.18
C ASP A 170 -12.72 -6.09 20.34
N GLU A 171 -13.65 -7.04 20.39
CA GLU A 171 -15.08 -6.79 20.62
C GLU A 171 -15.43 -6.77 22.11
N LYS A 172 -14.41 -6.86 22.98
CA LYS A 172 -14.50 -7.02 24.43
C LYS A 172 -15.11 -8.37 24.81
N GLY A 173 -15.04 -8.68 26.11
CA GLY A 173 -15.62 -9.91 26.65
C GLY A 173 -14.95 -11.19 26.14
N GLY A 174 -13.73 -11.12 25.60
CA GLY A 174 -12.98 -12.29 25.15
C GLY A 174 -13.26 -12.70 23.71
N SER A 175 -13.89 -11.80 22.94
CA SER A 175 -14.20 -12.04 21.54
C SER A 175 -13.43 -11.08 20.64
N TYR A 176 -12.81 -11.62 19.60
CA TYR A 176 -12.00 -10.85 18.66
C TYR A 176 -12.42 -11.18 17.23
N LYS A 177 -12.78 -10.14 16.47
CA LYS A 177 -13.09 -10.28 15.05
C LYS A 177 -11.83 -10.04 14.22
N VAL A 178 -11.40 -11.07 13.51
CA VAL A 178 -10.22 -11.02 12.63
C VAL A 178 -10.68 -10.88 11.18
N ARG A 179 -10.05 -9.95 10.45
CA ARG A 179 -10.29 -9.72 9.02
C ARG A 179 -8.96 -9.66 8.27
N TYR A 180 -8.92 -10.18 7.05
CA TYR A 180 -7.73 -10.15 6.20
C TYR A 180 -8.08 -10.30 4.72
N PHE A 181 -7.15 -9.95 3.83
CA PHE A 181 -7.28 -10.13 2.38
C PHE A 181 -6.14 -10.97 1.82
N LEU A 182 -6.43 -12.10 1.18
CA LEU A 182 -5.41 -12.91 0.51
C LEU A 182 -4.90 -12.26 -0.78
N LYS A 183 -3.57 -12.29 -0.95
CA LYS A 183 -2.86 -11.78 -2.12
C LYS A 183 -2.86 -12.76 -3.30
N ASP A 184 -2.75 -14.06 -3.06
CA ASP A 184 -2.61 -15.04 -4.13
C ASP A 184 -3.20 -16.40 -3.75
N THR A 185 -3.19 -17.33 -4.72
CA THR A 185 -3.74 -18.68 -4.55
C THR A 185 -2.75 -19.69 -3.95
N GLY A 186 -1.58 -19.24 -3.51
CA GLY A 186 -0.54 -20.05 -2.89
C GLY A 186 -0.97 -20.59 -1.53
N LYS A 187 -0.55 -21.82 -1.21
CA LYS A 187 -0.91 -22.46 0.06
C LYS A 187 -0.40 -21.61 1.24
N CYS A 188 -1.31 -21.29 2.16
CA CYS A 188 -1.00 -20.50 3.35
C CYS A 188 -1.68 -21.09 4.60
N GLN A 189 -1.20 -20.67 5.76
CA GLN A 189 -1.77 -21.05 7.05
C GLN A 189 -2.04 -19.80 7.88
N VAL A 190 -3.10 -19.85 8.69
CA VAL A 190 -3.44 -18.81 9.67
C VAL A 190 -2.92 -19.27 11.02
N SER A 191 -1.91 -18.58 11.53
CA SER A 191 -1.37 -18.78 12.87
C SER A 191 -2.05 -17.80 13.81
N VAL A 192 -2.92 -18.30 14.67
CA VAL A 192 -3.51 -17.53 15.78
C VAL A 192 -2.80 -17.89 17.07
N LYS A 193 -2.30 -16.89 17.78
CA LYS A 193 -1.65 -17.06 19.09
C LYS A 193 -2.22 -16.09 20.11
N ILE A 194 -2.26 -16.53 21.36
CA ILE A 194 -2.56 -15.72 22.53
C ILE A 194 -1.36 -15.85 23.46
N ASN A 195 -0.78 -14.71 23.86
CA ASN A 195 0.40 -14.68 24.73
C ASN A 195 1.53 -15.56 24.20
N GLU A 196 1.80 -15.45 22.90
CA GLU A 196 2.81 -16.20 22.12
C GLU A 196 2.54 -17.70 21.94
N GLU A 197 1.49 -18.25 22.55
CA GLU A 197 1.10 -19.65 22.42
C GLU A 197 0.02 -19.87 21.36
N HIS A 198 0.15 -20.94 20.57
CA HIS A 198 -0.86 -21.30 19.57
C HIS A 198 -2.16 -21.74 20.24
N ILE A 199 -3.28 -21.26 19.71
CA ILE A 199 -4.59 -21.76 20.14
C ILE A 199 -4.86 -23.16 19.61
N ARG A 200 -5.91 -23.81 20.13
CA ARG A 200 -6.32 -25.14 19.63
C ARG A 200 -6.55 -25.12 18.11
N GLY A 201 -5.85 -26.01 17.41
CA GLY A 201 -5.97 -26.20 15.96
C GLY A 201 -5.14 -25.22 15.12
N SER A 202 -4.51 -24.22 15.75
CA SER A 202 -3.56 -23.32 15.10
C SER A 202 -2.20 -24.01 14.94
N PRO A 203 -1.50 -23.85 13.80
CA PRO A 203 -1.90 -23.08 12.62
C PRO A 203 -2.96 -23.78 11.74
N PHE A 204 -3.94 -23.00 11.25
CA PHE A 204 -5.03 -23.51 10.42
C PHE A 204 -4.67 -23.46 8.93
N PRO A 205 -4.79 -24.57 8.17
CA PRO A 205 -4.56 -24.55 6.74
C PRO A 205 -5.70 -23.82 6.00
N VAL A 206 -5.38 -22.76 5.28
CA VAL A 206 -6.33 -22.06 4.41
C VAL A 206 -6.22 -22.62 3.01
N LYS A 207 -7.37 -22.82 2.36
CA LYS A 207 -7.49 -23.15 0.93
C LYS A 207 -7.91 -21.90 0.16
N PRO A 208 -6.96 -21.16 -0.46
CA PRO A 208 -7.30 -20.01 -1.28
C PRO A 208 -8.07 -20.44 -2.52
N LYS A 209 -9.14 -19.70 -2.85
CA LYS A 209 -9.90 -19.85 -4.08
C LYS A 209 -9.63 -18.65 -4.99
N PRO A 210 -9.44 -18.86 -6.31
CA PRO A 210 -9.26 -17.76 -7.24
C PRO A 210 -10.52 -16.88 -7.26
N ARG A 211 -10.33 -15.58 -7.48
CA ARG A 211 -11.44 -14.65 -7.64
C ARG A 211 -12.05 -14.80 -9.03
N GLN A 212 -13.36 -14.99 -9.08
CA GLN A 212 -14.12 -14.96 -10.33
C GLN A 212 -14.80 -13.60 -10.46
N PHE A 213 -14.63 -12.97 -11.62
CA PHE A 213 -15.29 -11.71 -11.96
C PHE A 213 -16.52 -12.02 -12.80
N ARG A 214 -17.66 -11.47 -12.39
CA ARG A 214 -18.92 -11.56 -13.11
C ARG A 214 -19.58 -10.19 -13.11
N HIS A 215 -20.31 -9.92 -14.18
CA HIS A 215 -21.19 -8.76 -14.24
C HIS A 215 -22.20 -8.80 -13.08
N VAL A 216 -22.49 -7.63 -12.52
CA VAL A 216 -23.47 -7.45 -11.44
C VAL A 216 -24.62 -6.59 -11.94
N LEU A 217 -24.29 -5.39 -12.44
CA LEU A 217 -25.25 -4.43 -12.98
C LEU A 217 -24.53 -3.47 -13.94
N SER A 218 -25.31 -2.79 -14.78
CA SER A 218 -24.88 -1.66 -15.61
C SER A 218 -25.87 -0.52 -15.45
N PHE A 219 -25.40 0.72 -15.45
CA PHE A 219 -26.21 1.94 -15.38
C PHE A 219 -25.58 3.03 -16.25
N GLY A 220 -26.28 4.15 -16.45
CA GLY A 220 -25.74 5.26 -17.25
C GLY A 220 -25.85 5.07 -18.76
N GLN A 221 -27.06 4.77 -19.25
CA GLN A 221 -27.32 4.65 -20.70
C GLN A 221 -26.84 5.88 -21.47
N GLU A 222 -26.47 5.71 -22.75
CA GLU A 222 -25.95 6.79 -23.57
C GLU A 222 -26.95 7.95 -23.70
N GLY A 223 -26.58 9.16 -23.26
CA GLY A 223 -27.41 10.35 -23.41
C GLY A 223 -26.97 11.53 -22.55
N SER A 224 -27.80 12.57 -22.53
CA SER A 224 -27.51 13.85 -21.82
C SER A 224 -28.48 14.15 -20.66
N SER A 225 -29.57 13.38 -20.53
CA SER A 225 -30.50 13.52 -19.40
C SER A 225 -29.85 13.07 -18.08
N ILE A 226 -30.50 13.39 -16.96
CA ILE A 226 -30.06 12.95 -15.63
C ILE A 226 -29.97 11.43 -15.58
N GLY A 227 -28.87 10.90 -15.04
CA GLY A 227 -28.63 9.46 -14.94
C GLY A 227 -28.19 8.79 -16.25
N MET A 228 -28.15 9.52 -17.37
CA MET A 228 -27.56 9.08 -18.64
C MET A 228 -26.12 9.61 -18.76
N LEU A 229 -25.22 8.86 -19.38
CA LEU A 229 -23.81 9.24 -19.54
C LEU A 229 -23.47 9.41 -21.02
N ASN A 230 -22.54 10.29 -21.35
CA ASN A 230 -21.98 10.43 -22.69
C ASN A 230 -20.45 10.57 -22.59
N GLY A 231 -19.77 9.50 -22.97
CA GLY A 231 -18.33 9.37 -22.82
C GLY A 231 -17.86 9.44 -21.37
N PRO A 232 -18.34 8.56 -20.47
CA PRO A 232 -17.81 8.48 -19.12
C PRO A 232 -16.31 8.13 -19.16
N TYR A 233 -15.49 8.76 -18.32
CA TYR A 233 -14.05 8.60 -18.41
C TYR A 233 -13.40 8.14 -17.09
N GLY A 234 -13.44 8.99 -16.06
CA GLY A 234 -12.93 8.69 -14.73
C GLY A 234 -14.06 8.23 -13.81
N VAL A 235 -13.74 7.28 -12.94
CA VAL A 235 -14.64 6.87 -11.85
C VAL A 235 -13.89 6.90 -10.52
N ALA A 236 -14.55 7.40 -9.48
CA ALA A 236 -14.05 7.37 -8.11
C ALA A 236 -15.18 6.96 -7.16
N VAL A 237 -14.80 6.34 -6.02
CA VAL A 237 -15.72 5.89 -4.99
C VAL A 237 -15.33 6.54 -3.66
N ASN A 238 -16.29 7.09 -2.93
CA ASN A 238 -16.03 7.66 -1.60
C ASN A 238 -16.30 6.66 -0.47
N GLY A 239 -16.09 7.08 0.79
CA GLY A 239 -16.26 6.23 1.96
C GLY A 239 -17.71 5.76 2.23
N ARG A 240 -18.71 6.30 1.52
CA ARG A 240 -20.12 5.90 1.58
C ARG A 240 -20.53 4.99 0.41
N ASP A 241 -19.56 4.52 -0.39
CA ASP A 241 -19.79 3.77 -1.62
C ASP A 241 -20.61 4.55 -2.66
N GLU A 242 -20.55 5.88 -2.65
CA GLU A 242 -21.07 6.72 -3.75
C GLU A 242 -20.05 6.72 -4.89
N ILE A 243 -20.55 6.48 -6.10
CA ILE A 243 -19.77 6.38 -7.35
C ILE A 243 -19.87 7.72 -8.08
N ALA A 244 -18.77 8.46 -8.18
CA ALA A 244 -18.68 9.66 -9.01
C ALA A 244 -18.06 9.34 -10.37
N VAL A 245 -18.71 9.79 -11.45
CA VAL A 245 -18.29 9.56 -12.84
C VAL A 245 -18.12 10.90 -13.54
N THR A 246 -16.97 11.11 -14.19
CA THR A 246 -16.79 12.25 -15.11
C THR A 246 -17.48 11.94 -16.43
N ASP A 247 -18.57 12.65 -16.68
CA ASP A 247 -19.41 12.52 -17.86
C ASP A 247 -18.87 13.47 -18.95
N ALA A 248 -17.77 13.06 -19.57
CA ALA A 248 -16.82 13.97 -20.21
C ALA A 248 -17.44 14.76 -21.36
N ARG A 249 -18.28 14.14 -22.20
CA ARG A 249 -18.91 14.83 -23.34
C ARG A 249 -20.09 15.70 -22.93
N ASN A 250 -20.72 15.41 -21.79
CA ASN A 250 -21.75 16.27 -21.20
C ASN A 250 -21.17 17.38 -20.30
N ASN A 251 -19.85 17.39 -20.06
CA ASN A 251 -19.15 18.42 -19.28
C ASN A 251 -19.68 18.58 -17.85
N ARG A 252 -19.93 17.44 -17.19
CA ARG A 252 -20.42 17.38 -15.81
C ARG A 252 -19.83 16.19 -15.06
N VAL A 253 -20.03 16.17 -13.76
CA VAL A 253 -19.83 14.99 -12.92
C VAL A 253 -21.20 14.50 -12.46
N GLN A 254 -21.42 13.19 -12.49
CA GLN A 254 -22.61 12.57 -11.92
C GLN A 254 -22.22 11.61 -10.80
N VAL A 255 -23.00 11.62 -9.73
CA VAL A 255 -22.80 10.77 -8.55
C VAL A 255 -23.97 9.80 -8.44
N PHE A 256 -23.66 8.53 -8.24
CA PHE A 256 -24.60 7.42 -8.13
C PHE A 256 -24.38 6.68 -6.81
N SER A 257 -25.41 6.00 -6.31
CA SER A 257 -25.26 5.03 -5.23
C SER A 257 -24.60 3.75 -5.75
N SER A 258 -24.22 2.86 -4.82
CA SER A 258 -23.56 1.60 -5.14
C SER A 258 -24.42 0.61 -5.94
N ASP A 259 -25.74 0.85 -6.04
CA ASP A 259 -26.67 0.10 -6.89
C ASP A 259 -26.91 0.74 -8.28
N GLY A 260 -26.27 1.88 -8.57
CA GLY A 260 -26.39 2.60 -9.84
C GLY A 260 -27.53 3.63 -9.89
N THR A 261 -28.23 3.89 -8.78
CA THR A 261 -29.25 4.94 -8.72
C THR A 261 -28.59 6.32 -8.76
N TYR A 262 -29.08 7.22 -9.62
CA TYR A 262 -28.62 8.60 -9.68
C TYR A 262 -28.89 9.32 -8.35
N LEU A 263 -27.89 10.03 -7.82
CA LEU A 263 -28.02 10.83 -6.59
C LEU A 263 -28.00 12.32 -6.89
N ARG A 264 -26.98 12.78 -7.64
CA ARG A 264 -26.76 14.21 -7.92
C ARG A 264 -25.80 14.40 -9.08
N SER A 265 -25.73 15.61 -9.60
CA SER A 265 -24.76 16.02 -10.62
C SER A 265 -24.38 17.48 -10.46
N PHE A 266 -23.17 17.83 -10.87
CA PHE A 266 -22.69 19.20 -10.84
C PHE A 266 -21.79 19.49 -12.05
N GLY A 267 -21.69 20.78 -12.36
CA GLY A 267 -20.99 21.29 -13.52
C GLY A 267 -21.82 21.34 -14.80
N ARG A 268 -21.34 22.16 -15.72
CA ARG A 268 -21.88 22.38 -17.07
C ARG A 268 -20.74 22.79 -18.00
N LYS A 269 -20.97 22.78 -19.30
CA LYS A 269 -19.99 23.26 -20.28
C LYS A 269 -19.60 24.72 -20.03
N GLY A 270 -18.30 25.01 -19.98
CA GLY A 270 -17.76 26.36 -19.89
C GLY A 270 -16.36 26.40 -19.26
N ASP A 271 -15.89 27.61 -18.96
CA ASP A 271 -14.55 27.91 -18.43
C ASP A 271 -14.57 28.63 -17.08
N LYS A 272 -15.77 28.99 -16.58
CA LYS A 272 -15.94 29.65 -15.28
C LYS A 272 -15.80 28.68 -14.12
N GLN A 273 -15.77 29.20 -12.90
CA GLN A 273 -15.73 28.40 -11.68
C GLN A 273 -16.91 27.43 -11.62
N GLY A 274 -16.62 26.15 -11.40
CA GLY A 274 -17.60 25.08 -11.38
C GLY A 274 -18.13 24.65 -12.75
N GLU A 275 -17.66 25.26 -13.85
CA GLU A 275 -17.92 24.79 -15.21
C GLU A 275 -16.77 23.89 -15.69
N PHE A 276 -17.03 23.01 -16.66
CA PHE A 276 -16.04 22.08 -17.19
C PHE A 276 -15.97 22.13 -18.72
N SER A 277 -14.82 21.72 -19.24
CA SER A 277 -14.58 21.41 -20.64
C SER A 277 -13.86 20.07 -20.72
N PHE A 278 -14.62 19.02 -21.02
CA PHE A 278 -14.16 17.63 -21.10
C PHE A 278 -13.48 17.13 -19.81
N PRO A 279 -14.20 17.04 -18.67
CA PRO A 279 -13.63 16.55 -17.43
C PRO A 279 -13.24 15.06 -17.54
N VAL A 280 -12.08 14.68 -17.00
CA VAL A 280 -11.54 13.32 -17.16
C VAL A 280 -11.17 12.65 -15.84
N GLY A 281 -10.10 13.07 -15.17
CA GLY A 281 -9.64 12.53 -13.90
C GLY A 281 -10.56 12.95 -12.75
N ILE A 282 -10.84 12.04 -11.83
CA ILE A 282 -11.59 12.33 -10.61
C ILE A 282 -11.07 11.49 -9.46
N ALA A 283 -10.98 12.10 -8.27
CA ALA A 283 -10.74 11.41 -7.02
C ALA A 283 -11.50 12.09 -5.89
N PHE A 284 -11.62 11.38 -4.77
CA PHE A 284 -12.08 11.95 -3.51
C PHE A 284 -10.91 12.16 -2.57
N ASP A 285 -10.96 13.24 -1.79
CA ASP A 285 -10.07 13.38 -0.64
C ASP A 285 -10.65 12.69 0.62
N LYS A 286 -9.92 12.76 1.73
CA LYS A 286 -10.33 12.19 3.03
C LYS A 286 -11.62 12.77 3.62
N ASN A 287 -12.06 13.94 3.14
CA ASN A 287 -13.27 14.63 3.57
C ASN A 287 -14.41 14.46 2.53
N SER A 288 -14.30 13.47 1.63
CA SER A 288 -15.24 13.20 0.54
C SER A 288 -15.45 14.38 -0.42
N ARG A 289 -14.52 15.34 -0.48
CA ARG A 289 -14.52 16.39 -1.50
C ARG A 289 -14.07 15.82 -2.83
N SER A 290 -14.75 16.18 -3.91
CA SER A 290 -14.39 15.74 -5.26
C SER A 290 -13.32 16.65 -5.85
N ILE A 291 -12.29 16.05 -6.43
CA ILE A 291 -11.23 16.75 -7.14
C ILE A 291 -11.27 16.29 -8.58
N VAL A 292 -11.45 17.22 -9.51
CA VAL A 292 -11.76 16.91 -10.92
C VAL A 292 -10.75 17.59 -11.82
N VAL A 293 -10.18 16.80 -12.74
CA VAL A 293 -9.34 17.32 -13.82
C VAL A 293 -10.23 17.82 -14.93
N ASP A 294 -10.17 19.13 -15.16
CA ASP A 294 -10.87 19.84 -16.22
C ASP A 294 -9.95 19.99 -17.43
N LYS A 295 -9.87 18.92 -18.22
CA LYS A 295 -8.78 18.66 -19.18
C LYS A 295 -8.55 19.82 -20.14
N ASN A 296 -9.60 20.26 -20.83
CA ASN A 296 -9.46 21.26 -21.90
C ASN A 296 -9.37 22.69 -21.35
N ASN A 297 -9.74 22.92 -20.09
CA ASN A 297 -9.47 24.18 -19.39
C ASN A 297 -8.14 24.16 -18.63
N HIS A 298 -7.35 23.08 -18.76
CA HIS A 298 -5.98 23.01 -18.25
C HIS A 298 -5.86 23.25 -16.73
N ARG A 299 -6.87 22.82 -15.97
CA ARG A 299 -6.97 23.07 -14.52
C ARG A 299 -7.46 21.86 -13.75
N VAL A 300 -7.30 21.94 -12.43
CA VAL A 300 -7.93 21.03 -11.47
C VAL A 300 -8.89 21.83 -10.60
N GLN A 301 -10.11 21.33 -10.40
CA GLN A 301 -11.13 21.98 -9.59
C GLN A 301 -11.55 21.09 -8.41
N LEU A 302 -11.80 21.72 -7.26
CA LEU A 302 -12.24 21.08 -6.02
C LEU A 302 -13.69 21.44 -5.73
N PHE A 303 -14.46 20.45 -5.27
CA PHE A 303 -15.88 20.57 -4.95
C PHE A 303 -16.19 19.94 -3.61
N ASN A 304 -17.17 20.48 -2.89
CA ASN A 304 -17.68 19.82 -1.69
C ASN A 304 -18.53 18.59 -2.04
N GLU A 305 -19.04 17.89 -1.01
CA GLU A 305 -19.85 16.69 -1.20
C GLU A 305 -21.12 16.94 -2.03
N GLN A 306 -21.66 18.16 -1.99
CA GLN A 306 -22.87 18.60 -2.70
C GLN A 306 -22.58 18.99 -4.16
N GLY A 307 -21.31 19.08 -4.55
CA GLY A 307 -20.91 19.51 -5.90
C GLY A 307 -20.78 21.02 -6.06
N GLU A 308 -20.70 21.77 -4.96
CA GLU A 308 -20.44 23.21 -4.99
C GLU A 308 -18.94 23.47 -5.13
N TYR A 309 -18.59 24.42 -6.00
CA TYR A 309 -17.21 24.81 -6.25
C TYR A 309 -16.54 25.35 -4.97
N LEU A 310 -15.33 24.89 -4.69
CA LEU A 310 -14.52 25.36 -3.56
C LEU A 310 -13.31 26.16 -4.00
N SER A 311 -12.49 25.58 -4.88
CA SER A 311 -11.25 26.19 -5.34
C SER A 311 -10.77 25.53 -6.63
N GLN A 312 -9.74 26.11 -7.25
CA GLN A 312 -9.03 25.53 -8.37
C GLN A 312 -7.55 25.86 -8.30
N PHE A 313 -6.73 25.08 -9.00
CA PHE A 313 -5.34 25.41 -9.25
C PHE A 313 -4.94 24.97 -10.67
N SER A 314 -3.87 25.60 -11.18
CA SER A 314 -3.47 25.59 -12.59
C SER A 314 -4.58 26.16 -13.51
N GLY A 315 -4.21 26.84 -14.59
CA GLY A 315 -5.15 27.51 -15.50
C GLY A 315 -4.47 28.63 -16.29
N GLU A 316 -5.07 29.04 -17.42
CA GLU A 316 -4.54 30.13 -18.24
C GLU A 316 -4.37 31.42 -17.41
N GLY A 317 -3.15 31.97 -17.39
CA GLY A 317 -2.80 33.20 -16.66
C GLY A 317 -1.95 33.01 -15.41
N ASN A 318 -1.79 31.79 -14.87
CA ASN A 318 -0.83 31.50 -13.80
C ASN A 318 0.52 31.15 -14.42
N LEU A 319 1.52 32.03 -14.37
CA LEU A 319 2.76 31.88 -15.17
C LEU A 319 3.70 30.76 -14.70
N ASP A 320 3.63 30.38 -13.42
CA ASP A 320 4.42 29.29 -12.88
C ASP A 320 3.54 28.05 -12.67
N HIS A 321 3.89 26.92 -13.33
CA HIS A 321 3.29 25.59 -13.14
C HIS A 321 1.90 25.32 -13.75
N GLN A 322 1.60 25.85 -14.95
CA GLN A 322 0.40 25.45 -15.69
C GLN A 322 0.46 23.98 -16.10
N LEU A 323 -0.61 23.25 -15.79
CA LEU A 323 -0.84 21.93 -16.35
C LEU A 323 -1.18 22.07 -17.83
N ARG A 324 -0.57 21.27 -18.69
CA ARG A 324 -0.90 21.14 -20.12
C ARG A 324 -1.42 19.74 -20.38
N ASP A 325 -2.63 19.65 -20.92
CA ASP A 325 -3.31 18.37 -21.15
C ASP A 325 -3.32 17.45 -19.91
N PRO A 326 -3.79 17.93 -18.73
CA PRO A 326 -3.85 17.10 -17.54
C PRO A 326 -4.87 15.97 -17.73
N TRP A 327 -4.57 14.78 -17.20
CA TRP A 327 -5.38 13.59 -17.43
C TRP A 327 -5.84 12.91 -16.14
N GLY A 328 -5.30 11.74 -15.80
CA GLY A 328 -5.63 11.04 -14.56
C GLY A 328 -5.14 11.81 -13.33
N LEU A 329 -5.89 11.67 -12.24
CA LEU A 329 -5.61 12.28 -10.96
C LEU A 329 -5.89 11.28 -9.84
N SER A 330 -5.00 11.27 -8.83
CA SER A 330 -5.18 10.53 -7.58
C SER A 330 -4.80 11.39 -6.38
N VAL A 331 -5.14 10.92 -5.18
CA VAL A 331 -4.82 11.57 -3.91
C VAL A 331 -3.97 10.62 -3.08
N ASP A 332 -2.85 11.09 -2.56
CA ASP A 332 -1.98 10.29 -1.69
C ASP A 332 -2.49 10.22 -0.24
N ARG A 333 -1.77 9.46 0.61
CA ARG A 333 -2.11 9.30 2.04
C ARG A 333 -2.02 10.62 2.83
N ASN A 334 -1.25 11.59 2.36
CA ASN A 334 -1.08 12.91 2.98
C ASN A 334 -2.14 13.93 2.47
N GLY A 335 -2.92 13.56 1.46
CA GLY A 335 -3.90 14.43 0.81
C GLY A 335 -3.32 15.23 -0.36
N ASN A 336 -2.08 14.97 -0.77
CA ASN A 336 -1.50 15.61 -1.96
C ASN A 336 -2.14 15.04 -3.22
N ILE A 337 -2.22 15.88 -4.24
CA ILE A 337 -2.91 15.62 -5.48
C ILE A 337 -1.89 15.28 -6.56
N ILE A 338 -1.91 14.05 -7.06
CA ILE A 338 -0.99 13.55 -8.08
C ILE A 338 -1.69 13.63 -9.44
N VAL A 339 -1.12 14.35 -10.39
CA VAL A 339 -1.72 14.60 -11.71
C VAL A 339 -0.80 14.11 -12.82
N ALA A 340 -1.35 13.32 -13.75
CA ALA A 340 -0.67 13.01 -14.99
C ALA A 340 -0.68 14.24 -15.91
N HIS A 341 0.47 14.92 -16.02
CA HIS A 341 0.67 16.08 -16.87
C HIS A 341 1.19 15.61 -18.24
N ARG A 342 0.27 15.15 -19.09
CA ARG A 342 0.63 14.52 -20.36
C ARG A 342 1.37 15.47 -21.30
N GLY A 343 1.01 16.74 -21.37
CA GLY A 343 1.63 17.71 -22.27
C GLY A 343 3.15 17.81 -22.08
N ASN A 344 3.60 17.71 -20.83
CA ASN A 344 5.01 17.74 -20.47
C ASN A 344 5.60 16.34 -20.19
N LYS A 345 4.81 15.28 -20.42
CA LYS A 345 5.21 13.87 -20.18
C LYS A 345 5.77 13.64 -18.77
N LEU A 346 5.11 14.19 -17.77
CA LEU A 346 5.51 14.09 -16.37
C LEU A 346 4.32 13.77 -15.47
N ILE A 347 4.59 13.38 -14.23
CA ILE A 347 3.60 13.37 -13.16
C ILE A 347 3.92 14.53 -12.23
N GLN A 348 2.94 15.35 -11.91
CA GLN A 348 3.11 16.50 -11.03
C GLN A 348 2.26 16.31 -9.77
N THR A 349 2.89 16.46 -8.61
CA THR A 349 2.23 16.36 -7.31
C THR A 349 2.04 17.74 -6.73
N PHE A 350 0.84 18.03 -6.25
CA PHE A 350 0.44 19.30 -5.65
C PHE A 350 0.01 19.10 -4.20
N SER A 351 0.21 20.10 -3.36
CA SER A 351 -0.40 20.15 -2.04
C SER A 351 -1.93 20.23 -2.15
N PRO A 352 -2.68 19.98 -1.06
CA PRO A 352 -4.12 20.21 -1.04
C PRO A 352 -4.53 21.65 -1.39
N SER A 353 -3.62 22.63 -1.23
CA SER A 353 -3.83 24.04 -1.59
C SER A 353 -3.46 24.36 -3.05
N GLY A 354 -2.96 23.39 -3.81
CA GLY A 354 -2.59 23.56 -5.22
C GLY A 354 -1.17 24.06 -5.46
N GLN A 355 -0.30 24.05 -4.44
CA GLN A 355 1.12 24.38 -4.61
C GLN A 355 1.86 23.18 -5.18
N SER A 356 2.69 23.37 -6.21
CA SER A 356 3.52 22.29 -6.76
C SER A 356 4.53 21.81 -5.71
N LEU A 357 4.62 20.50 -5.51
CA LEU A 357 5.51 19.88 -4.52
C LEU A 357 6.67 19.13 -5.17
N TYR A 358 6.37 18.20 -6.06
CA TYR A 358 7.35 17.33 -6.69
C TYR A 358 6.92 16.94 -8.10
N THR A 359 7.89 16.75 -8.98
CA THR A 359 7.69 16.31 -10.35
C THR A 359 8.44 15.01 -10.61
N LEU A 360 7.74 14.01 -11.14
CA LEU A 360 8.30 12.74 -11.59
C LEU A 360 8.46 12.75 -13.12
N GLY A 361 9.61 12.28 -13.61
CA GLY A 361 9.91 12.21 -15.04
C GLY A 361 10.78 13.35 -15.56
N GLU A 362 11.27 14.23 -14.67
CA GLU A 362 12.35 15.18 -14.95
C GLU A 362 13.71 14.54 -14.61
N GLY A 363 14.70 14.66 -15.51
CA GLY A 363 16.09 14.24 -15.26
C GLY A 363 16.59 13.04 -16.07
N GLU A 364 17.79 12.55 -15.71
CA GLU A 364 18.43 11.37 -16.32
C GLU A 364 17.83 10.09 -15.71
N GLY A 365 17.02 9.37 -16.49
CA GLY A 365 16.35 8.15 -16.06
C GLY A 365 15.31 7.66 -17.06
N GLU A 366 14.56 6.62 -16.70
CA GLU A 366 13.46 6.11 -17.52
C GLU A 366 12.32 7.15 -17.56
N GLY A 367 12.27 7.94 -18.64
CA GLY A 367 11.26 8.98 -18.83
C GLY A 367 9.85 8.43 -19.08
N LEU A 368 8.86 9.31 -19.14
CA LEU A 368 7.49 8.95 -19.51
C LEU A 368 7.23 9.38 -20.97
N ALA A 369 6.48 8.57 -21.72
CA ALA A 369 6.15 8.86 -23.11
C ALA A 369 4.76 9.51 -23.24
N CYS A 370 3.76 8.95 -22.57
CA CYS A 370 2.37 9.41 -22.59
C CYS A 370 1.63 8.94 -21.33
N PRO A 371 1.99 9.48 -20.14
CA PRO A 371 1.40 9.08 -18.88
C PRO A 371 -0.11 9.37 -18.86
N ARG A 372 -0.91 8.39 -18.44
CA ARG A 372 -2.37 8.51 -18.35
C ARG A 372 -2.89 8.70 -16.94
N HIS A 373 -2.31 8.01 -15.97
CA HIS A 373 -2.68 8.03 -14.58
C HIS A 373 -1.48 7.62 -13.73
N CYS A 374 -1.36 8.20 -12.54
CA CYS A 374 -0.42 7.79 -11.52
C CYS A 374 -1.17 7.61 -10.21
N ILE A 375 -0.91 6.52 -9.51
CA ILE A 375 -1.42 6.27 -8.15
C ILE A 375 -0.25 6.06 -7.21
N GLN A 376 -0.38 6.56 -5.98
CA GLN A 376 0.49 6.13 -4.90
C GLN A 376 -0.12 4.92 -4.20
N TYR A 377 0.65 3.84 -4.11
CA TYR A 377 0.32 2.72 -3.25
C TYR A 377 1.52 2.35 -2.38
N ASP A 378 1.37 2.57 -1.08
CA ASP A 378 2.44 2.41 -0.11
C ASP A 378 3.68 3.25 -0.46
N LYS A 379 4.83 2.61 -0.68
CA LYS A 379 6.09 3.26 -1.09
C LYS A 379 6.25 3.40 -2.61
N TYR A 380 5.24 3.04 -3.40
CA TYR A 380 5.31 3.02 -4.86
C TYR A 380 4.47 4.11 -5.49
N LEU A 381 5.02 4.73 -6.54
CA LEU A 381 4.28 5.49 -7.54
C LEU A 381 4.13 4.61 -8.78
N ILE A 382 2.89 4.32 -9.18
CA ILE A 382 2.57 3.40 -10.27
C ILE A 382 1.91 4.18 -11.40
N VAL A 383 2.57 4.22 -12.55
CA VAL A 383 2.18 5.04 -13.70
C VAL A 383 1.78 4.16 -14.87
N SER A 384 0.58 4.38 -15.42
CA SER A 384 0.19 3.81 -16.71
C SER A 384 0.73 4.70 -17.83
N ASP A 385 1.64 4.17 -18.65
CA ASP A 385 2.21 4.88 -19.79
C ASP A 385 1.65 4.33 -21.10
N ALA A 386 0.73 5.08 -21.70
CA ALA A 386 0.09 4.67 -22.94
C ALA A 386 0.98 4.84 -24.18
N GLY A 387 2.12 5.53 -24.04
CA GLY A 387 3.05 5.78 -25.14
C GLY A 387 3.95 4.59 -25.38
N GLU A 388 4.23 3.83 -24.33
CA GLU A 388 5.01 2.59 -24.37
C GLU A 388 4.17 1.33 -24.15
N ASN A 389 2.85 1.47 -23.96
CA ASN A 389 1.95 0.36 -23.64
C ASN A 389 2.42 -0.46 -22.42
N CYS A 390 2.87 0.23 -21.37
CA CYS A 390 3.44 -0.40 -20.19
C CYS A 390 3.00 0.30 -18.90
N ILE A 391 3.28 -0.36 -17.77
CA ILE A 391 3.18 0.22 -16.44
C ILE A 391 4.58 0.44 -15.91
N LYS A 392 4.87 1.65 -15.47
CA LYS A 392 6.16 2.05 -14.86
C LYS A 392 5.97 2.24 -13.37
N VAL A 393 6.87 1.66 -12.58
CA VAL A 393 6.84 1.71 -11.12
C VAL A 393 8.07 2.43 -10.60
N PHE A 394 7.85 3.41 -9.75
CA PHE A 394 8.87 4.23 -9.10
C PHE A 394 8.74 4.10 -7.58
N ASP A 395 9.79 4.41 -6.84
CA ASP A 395 9.68 4.62 -5.40
C ASP A 395 9.03 5.99 -5.09
N ILE A 396 8.80 6.26 -3.80
CA ILE A 396 8.18 7.52 -3.34
C ILE A 396 9.05 8.76 -3.60
N ASN A 397 10.35 8.57 -3.80
CA ASN A 397 11.28 9.65 -4.15
C ASN A 397 11.36 9.88 -5.67
N GLY A 398 10.64 9.05 -6.44
CA GLY A 398 10.57 9.10 -7.90
C GLY A 398 11.71 8.39 -8.63
N ASN A 399 12.49 7.56 -7.94
CA ASN A 399 13.48 6.72 -8.61
C ASN A 399 12.78 5.58 -9.36
N PHE A 400 13.15 5.35 -10.61
CA PHE A 400 12.62 4.24 -11.39
C PHE A 400 13.05 2.91 -10.78
N LEU A 401 12.09 2.00 -10.59
CA LEU A 401 12.35 0.67 -10.04
C LEU A 401 12.28 -0.40 -11.13
N TYR A 402 11.14 -0.48 -11.82
CA TYR A 402 10.91 -1.45 -12.88
C TYR A 402 9.71 -1.05 -13.74
N LYS A 403 9.58 -1.69 -14.90
CA LYS A 403 8.39 -1.62 -15.75
C LYS A 403 7.96 -3.00 -16.18
N PHE A 404 6.68 -3.15 -16.49
CA PHE A 404 6.15 -4.37 -17.08
C PHE A 404 5.07 -4.07 -18.11
N GLY A 405 4.88 -5.04 -19.00
CA GLY A 405 4.02 -4.94 -20.16
C GLY A 405 4.68 -4.30 -21.37
N ASN A 406 4.11 -4.61 -22.53
CA ASN A 406 4.51 -4.15 -23.85
C ASN A 406 3.26 -4.09 -24.73
N GLU A 407 3.41 -3.53 -25.94
CA GLU A 407 2.31 -3.54 -26.89
C GLU A 407 1.91 -4.97 -27.26
N GLY A 408 0.61 -5.27 -27.20
CA GLY A 408 0.09 -6.57 -27.62
C GLY A 408 -1.30 -6.86 -27.04
N ASN A 409 -1.69 -8.14 -27.07
CA ASN A 409 -3.01 -8.62 -26.65
C ASN A 409 -2.97 -9.87 -25.76
N ARG A 410 -1.79 -10.41 -25.46
CA ARG A 410 -1.60 -11.54 -24.53
C ARG A 410 -1.71 -11.07 -23.09
N ASP A 411 -1.70 -12.01 -22.16
CA ASP A 411 -1.72 -11.70 -20.73
C ASP A 411 -0.44 -10.93 -20.35
N GLY A 412 -0.61 -9.78 -19.70
CA GLY A 412 0.49 -8.87 -19.38
C GLY A 412 0.87 -7.88 -20.48
N GLU A 413 0.37 -8.04 -21.70
CA GLU A 413 0.53 -7.06 -22.78
C GLU A 413 -0.64 -6.06 -22.79
N PHE A 414 -0.40 -4.84 -23.26
CA PHE A 414 -1.38 -3.76 -23.27
C PHE A 414 -1.54 -3.13 -24.64
N LYS A 415 -2.69 -2.50 -24.88
CA LYS A 415 -2.93 -1.58 -25.98
C LYS A 415 -3.62 -0.34 -25.45
N SER A 416 -2.89 0.77 -25.37
CA SER A 416 -3.36 2.05 -24.80
C SER A 416 -3.88 1.90 -23.35
N PRO A 417 -3.06 1.44 -22.39
CA PRO A 417 -3.44 1.35 -20.99
C PRO A 417 -3.95 2.71 -20.49
N ARG A 418 -5.04 2.70 -19.74
CA ARG A 418 -5.71 3.88 -19.16
C ARG A 418 -5.56 3.86 -17.64
N PHE A 419 -6.60 4.21 -16.90
CA PHE A 419 -6.43 4.47 -15.49
C PHE A 419 -6.23 3.16 -14.71
N LEU A 420 -5.48 3.33 -13.63
CA LEU A 420 -5.12 2.31 -12.66
C LEU A 420 -5.94 2.44 -11.37
N SER A 421 -6.17 1.32 -10.69
CA SER A 421 -6.60 1.28 -9.28
C SER A 421 -5.96 0.10 -8.56
N VAL A 422 -5.88 0.16 -7.23
CA VAL A 422 -5.38 -0.96 -6.40
C VAL A 422 -6.43 -1.29 -5.35
N ASN A 423 -6.79 -2.57 -5.24
CA ASN A 423 -7.74 -3.04 -4.23
C ASN A 423 -7.05 -3.24 -2.86
N LYS A 424 -7.83 -3.51 -1.82
CA LYS A 424 -7.32 -3.77 -0.45
C LYS A 424 -6.40 -4.98 -0.33
N ALA A 425 -6.41 -5.89 -1.32
CA ALA A 425 -5.50 -7.03 -1.37
C ALA A 425 -4.15 -6.70 -2.01
N GLY A 426 -3.95 -5.47 -2.49
CA GLY A 426 -2.76 -5.07 -3.23
C GLY A 426 -2.75 -5.50 -4.70
N HIS A 427 -3.90 -5.86 -5.28
CA HIS A 427 -3.98 -6.14 -6.72
C HIS A 427 -4.15 -4.87 -7.52
N LEU A 428 -3.26 -4.66 -8.47
CA LEU A 428 -3.30 -3.58 -9.43
C LEU A 428 -4.25 -3.94 -10.58
N MET A 429 -5.23 -3.09 -10.83
CA MET A 429 -6.15 -3.19 -11.96
C MET A 429 -5.79 -2.15 -13.01
N VAL A 430 -5.65 -2.59 -14.26
CA VAL A 430 -5.27 -1.77 -15.40
C VAL A 430 -6.37 -1.84 -16.45
N CYS A 431 -6.94 -0.69 -16.82
CA CYS A 431 -7.86 -0.61 -17.95
C CYS A 431 -7.07 -0.68 -19.27
N ASP A 432 -7.18 -1.81 -19.96
CA ASP A 432 -6.49 -2.08 -21.22
C ASP A 432 -7.43 -1.75 -22.38
N LYS A 433 -7.63 -0.44 -22.59
CA LYS A 433 -8.71 0.11 -23.44
C LYS A 433 -8.73 -0.48 -24.85
N GLY A 434 -7.57 -0.60 -25.48
CA GLY A 434 -7.45 -1.11 -26.86
C GLY A 434 -7.73 -2.61 -26.99
N ASN A 435 -7.72 -3.35 -25.88
CA ASN A 435 -8.04 -4.77 -25.83
C ASN A 435 -9.39 -5.05 -25.13
N TYR A 436 -10.18 -4.01 -24.82
CA TYR A 436 -11.55 -4.14 -24.30
C TYR A 436 -11.63 -4.97 -23.01
N ARG A 437 -10.66 -4.81 -22.12
CA ARG A 437 -10.53 -5.60 -20.89
C ARG A 437 -9.92 -4.81 -19.75
N VAL A 438 -10.11 -5.32 -18.54
CA VAL A 438 -9.34 -4.92 -17.36
C VAL A 438 -8.44 -6.10 -16.98
N GLN A 439 -7.15 -5.83 -16.81
CA GLN A 439 -6.17 -6.82 -16.34
C GLN A 439 -5.81 -6.58 -14.87
N VAL A 440 -5.58 -7.67 -14.13
CA VAL A 440 -5.30 -7.67 -12.69
C VAL A 440 -3.91 -8.26 -12.46
N PHE A 441 -3.08 -7.55 -11.69
CA PHE A 441 -1.68 -7.88 -11.46
C PHE A 441 -1.33 -7.87 -9.96
N GLU A 442 -0.30 -8.63 -9.60
CA GLU A 442 0.50 -8.34 -8.41
C GLU A 442 1.28 -7.04 -8.65
N LEU A 443 1.67 -6.33 -7.58
CA LEU A 443 2.48 -5.11 -7.73
C LEU A 443 3.82 -5.36 -8.42
N SER A 444 4.36 -6.59 -8.32
CA SER A 444 5.56 -7.05 -9.04
C SER A 444 5.42 -7.03 -10.57
N GLY A 445 4.22 -6.84 -11.11
CA GLY A 445 3.92 -6.92 -12.54
C GLY A 445 3.50 -8.31 -13.02
N LYS A 446 3.46 -9.30 -12.12
CA LYS A 446 2.98 -10.65 -12.44
C LYS A 446 1.48 -10.63 -12.71
N PHE A 447 1.07 -11.13 -13.88
CA PHE A 447 -0.32 -11.28 -14.26
C PHE A 447 -1.05 -12.26 -13.34
N ILE A 448 -2.24 -11.85 -12.86
CA ILE A 448 -3.12 -12.70 -12.06
C ILE A 448 -4.28 -13.19 -12.92
N THR A 449 -5.03 -12.26 -13.52
CA THR A 449 -6.24 -12.57 -14.29
C THR A 449 -6.73 -11.34 -15.07
N LYS A 450 -7.80 -11.51 -15.85
CA LYS A 450 -8.44 -10.45 -16.63
C LYS A 450 -9.94 -10.68 -16.74
N PHE A 451 -10.69 -9.63 -17.01
CA PHE A 451 -12.11 -9.71 -17.33
C PHE A 451 -12.48 -8.65 -18.37
N GLY A 452 -13.56 -8.89 -19.10
CA GLY A 452 -13.95 -8.09 -20.25
C GLY A 452 -13.50 -8.68 -21.58
N LYS A 453 -14.26 -8.34 -22.61
CA LYS A 453 -13.98 -8.56 -24.03
C LYS A 453 -14.79 -7.52 -24.82
N ARG A 454 -14.48 -7.35 -26.10
CA ARG A 454 -15.20 -6.39 -26.95
C ARG A 454 -16.69 -6.71 -27.03
N GLY A 455 -17.54 -5.71 -26.81
CA GLY A 455 -18.99 -5.78 -27.02
C GLY A 455 -19.76 -4.90 -26.03
N SER A 456 -21.09 -4.95 -26.12
CA SER A 456 -22.02 -4.15 -25.31
C SER A 456 -22.89 -5.00 -24.37
N GLY A 457 -22.67 -6.33 -24.35
CA GLY A 457 -23.39 -7.24 -23.47
C GLY A 457 -22.90 -7.22 -22.02
N PRO A 458 -23.56 -7.95 -21.10
CA PRO A 458 -23.16 -8.05 -19.70
C PRO A 458 -21.70 -8.52 -19.52
N GLY A 459 -20.85 -7.63 -18.99
CA GLY A 459 -19.43 -7.91 -18.75
C GLY A 459 -18.53 -7.79 -19.98
N GLU A 460 -19.07 -7.30 -21.10
CA GLU A 460 -18.32 -6.85 -22.28
C GLU A 460 -18.02 -5.35 -22.16
N PHE A 461 -17.02 -4.87 -22.91
CA PHE A 461 -16.63 -3.46 -22.92
C PHE A 461 -16.40 -2.94 -24.34
N GLU A 462 -16.68 -1.66 -24.57
CA GLU A 462 -16.36 -0.95 -25.81
C GLU A 462 -15.07 -0.13 -25.71
N GLY A 463 -14.69 0.27 -24.50
CA GLY A 463 -13.48 1.01 -24.22
C GLY A 463 -13.32 1.29 -22.72
N PRO A 464 -12.87 0.32 -21.91
CA PRO A 464 -12.74 0.55 -20.48
C PRO A 464 -11.68 1.63 -20.20
N THR A 465 -12.04 2.67 -19.44
CA THR A 465 -11.18 3.84 -19.20
C THR A 465 -10.67 3.93 -17.77
N SER A 466 -11.50 3.59 -16.79
CA SER A 466 -11.19 3.74 -15.37
C SER A 466 -11.86 2.68 -14.51
N THR A 467 -11.23 2.38 -13.37
CA THR A 467 -11.72 1.45 -12.36
C THR A 467 -11.73 2.11 -10.99
N ALA A 468 -12.74 1.79 -10.19
CA ALA A 468 -12.80 2.08 -8.76
C ALA A 468 -13.35 0.87 -7.99
N ILE A 469 -13.05 0.77 -6.70
CA ILE A 469 -13.41 -0.37 -5.88
C ILE A 469 -14.35 0.08 -4.76
N LEU A 470 -15.51 -0.58 -4.65
CA LEU A 470 -16.48 -0.41 -3.57
C LEU A 470 -15.99 -1.14 -2.30
N SER A 471 -16.50 -0.74 -1.14
CA SER A 471 -16.09 -1.29 0.15
C SER A 471 -16.33 -2.81 0.28
N ASP A 472 -17.36 -3.32 -0.40
CA ASP A 472 -17.72 -4.74 -0.51
C ASP A 472 -16.85 -5.54 -1.50
N GLY A 473 -15.92 -4.86 -2.17
CA GLY A 473 -14.99 -5.42 -3.14
C GLY A 473 -15.51 -5.46 -4.58
N ARG A 474 -16.74 -5.02 -4.88
CA ARG A 474 -17.19 -4.82 -6.28
C ARG A 474 -16.29 -3.81 -7.00
N ILE A 475 -16.11 -4.02 -8.30
CA ILE A 475 -15.32 -3.14 -9.15
C ILE A 475 -16.27 -2.40 -10.08
N VAL A 476 -16.18 -1.09 -10.08
CA VAL A 476 -16.87 -0.21 -11.01
C VAL A 476 -15.92 0.09 -12.15
N VAL A 477 -16.40 -0.05 -13.40
CA VAL A 477 -15.62 0.25 -14.61
C VAL A 477 -16.37 1.32 -15.39
N ALA A 478 -15.69 2.40 -15.75
CA ALA A 478 -16.18 3.35 -16.74
C ALA A 478 -15.85 2.84 -18.15
N ASP A 479 -16.84 2.84 -19.04
CA ASP A 479 -16.76 2.30 -20.40
C ASP A 479 -17.32 3.33 -21.39
N ILE A 480 -16.51 3.73 -22.38
CA ILE A 480 -16.77 4.84 -23.33
C ILE A 480 -17.20 4.38 -24.72
#